data_AF-A0A7V6IP36-F1
#
_entry.id   AF-A0A7V6IP36-F1
#
_cell.length_a   1.000
_cell.length_b   1.000
_cell.length_c   1.000
_cell.angle_alpha   90.00
_cell.angle_beta   90.00
_cell.angle_gamma   90.00
#
_symmetry.space_group_name_H-M   'P 1'
#
loop_
_entity.id
_entity.type
_entity.pdbx_description
1 polymer ?
#
loop_
_entity_poly.entity_id
_entity_poly.type
_entity_poly.pdbx_seq_one_letter_code
_entity_poly.pdbx_strand_id
1 'polypeptide(L)'
;MRDKKNIFSALLDHLNTGGSGIKGAISGFVIALLLVLFGLLRTLFILIITIIGYYIGVRYFSDEKSIKELLDRIFPPGRFR
;
A
#
# COMPACT_ATOMS: atom_id res chain seq x y z
N MET A 1 -3.35 -28.07 10.90
CA MET A 1 -3.13 -26.63 10.62
C MET A 1 -3.16 -26.38 9.11
N ARG A 2 -4.33 -26.45 8.43
CA ARG A 2 -4.37 -26.47 6.95
C ARG A 2 -5.60 -25.81 6.30
N ASP A 3 -6.15 -24.73 6.87
CA ASP A 3 -7.42 -24.18 6.32
C ASP A 3 -7.49 -22.65 6.18
N LYS A 4 -6.51 -21.87 6.67
CA LYS A 4 -6.60 -20.40 6.59
C LYS A 4 -6.26 -19.81 5.22
N LYS A 5 -5.46 -20.49 4.40
CA LYS A 5 -5.02 -19.95 3.10
C LYS A 5 -6.11 -19.99 2.02
N ASN A 6 -6.98 -21.01 2.03
CA ASN A 6 -7.93 -21.25 0.94
C ASN A 6 -9.15 -20.31 0.98
N ILE A 7 -9.61 -19.91 2.17
CA ILE A 7 -10.72 -18.96 2.33
C ILE A 7 -10.30 -17.53 1.95
N PHE A 8 -9.06 -17.14 2.27
CA PHE A 8 -8.57 -15.80 1.98
C PHE A 8 -8.30 -15.63 0.49
N SER A 9 -7.73 -16.64 -0.17
CA SER A 9 -7.54 -16.65 -1.62
C SER A 9 -8.85 -16.68 -2.39
N ALA A 10 -9.85 -17.45 -1.94
CA ALA A 10 -11.17 -17.48 -2.58
C ALA A 10 -11.89 -16.12 -2.49
N LEU A 11 -11.75 -15.40 -1.37
CA LEU A 11 -12.25 -14.03 -1.23
C LEU A 11 -11.45 -13.03 -2.09
N LEU A 12 -10.13 -13.20 -2.18
CA LEU A 12 -9.27 -12.36 -3.02
C LEU A 12 -9.60 -12.52 -4.52
N ASP A 13 -9.86 -13.74 -4.98
CA ASP A 13 -10.19 -14.02 -6.38
C ASP A 13 -11.55 -13.42 -6.77
N HIS A 14 -12.54 -13.44 -5.87
CA HIS A 14 -13.81 -12.75 -6.11
C HIS A 14 -13.68 -11.22 -6.08
N LEU A 15 -12.78 -10.66 -5.27
CA LEU A 15 -12.49 -9.22 -5.30
C LEU A 15 -11.71 -8.79 -6.55
N ASN A 16 -10.85 -9.66 -7.10
CA ASN A 16 -10.05 -9.34 -8.28
C ASN A 16 -10.81 -9.52 -9.60
N THR A 17 -11.92 -10.27 -9.60
CA THR A 17 -12.85 -10.39 -10.73
C THR A 17 -13.77 -9.16 -10.87
N GLY A 18 -13.88 -8.34 -9.81
CA GLY A 18 -14.61 -7.10 -9.82
C GLY A 18 -13.96 -6.04 -10.70
N GLY A 19 -14.70 -5.52 -11.68
CA GLY A 19 -14.27 -4.42 -12.55
C GLY A 19 -13.82 -3.18 -11.76
N SER A 20 -13.11 -2.26 -12.43
CA SER A 20 -12.50 -1.03 -11.88
C SER A 20 -13.36 -0.30 -10.82
N GLY A 21 -14.69 -0.36 -10.93
CA GLY A 21 -15.64 0.20 -9.97
C GLY A 21 -15.56 -0.38 -8.54
N ILE A 22 -15.31 -1.68 -8.35
CA ILE A 22 -15.22 -2.26 -7.00
C ILE A 22 -13.93 -1.79 -6.31
N LYS A 23 -12.83 -1.70 -7.06
CA LYS A 23 -11.55 -1.16 -6.55
C LYS A 23 -11.69 0.32 -6.15
N GLY A 24 -12.41 1.11 -6.96
CA GLY A 24 -12.74 2.50 -6.64
C GLY A 24 -13.68 2.66 -5.44
N ALA A 25 -14.67 1.76 -5.30
CA ALA A 25 -15.60 1.78 -4.18
C ALA A 25 -14.89 1.44 -2.85
N ILE A 26 -13.98 0.46 -2.87
CA ILE A 26 -13.19 0.09 -1.69
C ILE A 26 -12.24 1.23 -1.29
N SER A 27 -11.54 1.84 -2.25
CA SER A 27 -10.63 2.95 -1.94
C SER A 27 -11.41 4.18 -1.43
N GLY A 28 -12.53 4.51 -2.06
CA GLY A 28 -13.42 5.58 -1.61
C GLY A 28 -14.01 5.34 -0.22
N PHE A 29 -14.42 4.09 0.06
CA PHE A 29 -14.93 3.70 1.38
C PHE A 29 -13.87 3.84 2.47
N VAL A 30 -12.62 3.43 2.21
CA VAL A 30 -11.51 3.60 3.16
C VAL A 30 -11.23 5.09 3.42
N ILE A 31 -11.21 5.92 2.38
CA ILE A 31 -11.00 7.38 2.51
C ILE A 31 -12.15 8.03 3.31
N ALA A 32 -13.40 7.64 3.04
CA ALA A 32 -14.56 8.12 3.77
C ALA A 32 -14.52 7.70 5.25
N LEU A 33 -14.11 6.47 5.54
CA LEU A 33 -13.97 5.98 6.91
C LEU A 33 -12.89 6.78 7.68
N LEU A 34 -11.77 7.09 7.02
CA LEU A 34 -10.73 7.98 7.55
C LEU A 34 -11.27 9.40 7.82
N LEU A 35 -12.08 9.96 6.91
CA LEU A 35 -12.73 11.26 7.10
C LEU A 35 -13.64 11.29 8.33
N VAL A 36 -14.41 10.23 8.56
CA VAL A 36 -15.34 10.14 9.68
C VAL A 36 -14.63 9.94 11.02
N LEU A 37 -13.61 9.06 11.09
CA LEU A 37 -12.90 8.80 12.36
C LEU A 37 -11.99 9.95 12.78
N PHE A 38 -11.29 10.58 11.82
CA PHE A 38 -10.28 11.58 12.14
C PHE A 38 -10.81 13.03 12.02
N GLY A 39 -11.85 13.27 11.23
CA GLY A 39 -12.36 14.61 10.92
C GLY A 39 -11.62 15.27 9.73
N LEU A 40 -12.25 16.28 9.12
CA LEU A 40 -11.88 16.86 7.82
C LEU A 40 -10.42 17.37 7.75
N LEU A 41 -9.95 18.03 8.82
CA LEU A 41 -8.57 18.56 8.89
C LEU A 41 -7.51 17.45 8.99
N ARG A 42 -7.80 16.36 9.69
CA ARG A 42 -6.85 15.25 9.85
C ARG A 42 -6.72 14.43 8.58
N THR A 43 -7.79 14.28 7.80
CA THR A 43 -7.72 13.63 6.49
C THR A 43 -6.92 14.45 5.49
N LEU A 44 -7.00 15.78 5.52
CA LEU A 44 -6.15 16.62 4.68
C LEU A 44 -4.65 16.42 5.01
N PHE A 45 -4.31 16.30 6.29
CA PHE A 45 -2.95 15.96 6.71
C PHE A 45 -2.49 14.60 6.19
N ILE A 46 -3.34 13.57 6.31
CA ILE A 46 -3.06 12.23 5.79
C ILE A 46 -2.94 12.25 4.26
N LEU A 47 -3.78 13.01 3.56
CA LEU A 47 -3.76 13.16 2.11
C LEU A 47 -2.44 13.80 1.66
N ILE A 48 -2.00 14.86 2.33
CA ILE A 48 -0.72 15.52 2.05
C ILE A 48 0.45 14.56 2.28
N ILE A 49 0.49 13.85 3.41
CA ILE A 49 1.52 12.82 3.67
C ILE A 49 1.46 11.71 2.62
N THR A 50 0.28 11.30 2.17
CA THR A 50 0.11 10.26 1.15
C THR A 50 0.63 10.73 -0.20
N ILE A 51 0.35 11.96 -0.60
CA ILE A 51 0.88 12.55 -1.86
C ILE A 51 2.40 12.68 -1.77
N ILE A 52 2.93 13.17 -0.66
CA ILE A 52 4.37 13.28 -0.43
C ILE A 52 5.01 11.89 -0.45
N GLY A 53 4.43 10.92 0.27
CA GLY A 53 4.88 9.54 0.31
C GLY A 53 4.80 8.85 -1.05
N TYR A 54 3.80 9.15 -1.88
CA TYR A 54 3.71 8.67 -3.25
C TYR A 54 4.75 9.33 -4.16
N TYR A 55 4.98 10.63 -4.03
CA TYR A 55 5.98 11.35 -4.83
C TYR A 55 7.41 10.89 -4.49
N ILE A 56 7.71 10.76 -3.20
CA ILE A 56 8.94 10.13 -2.71
C ILE A 56 8.98 8.68 -3.17
N GLY A 57 7.91 7.92 -2.97
CA GLY A 57 7.77 6.54 -3.38
C GLY A 57 8.12 6.35 -4.85
N VAL A 58 7.41 6.99 -5.77
CA VAL A 58 7.70 6.97 -7.21
C VAL A 58 9.13 7.41 -7.50
N ARG A 59 9.60 8.52 -6.92
CA ARG A 59 10.95 9.04 -7.22
C ARG A 59 12.08 8.13 -6.73
N TYR A 60 11.88 7.39 -5.64
CA TYR A 60 12.86 6.48 -5.07
C TYR A 60 12.68 5.02 -5.53
N PHE A 61 11.45 4.58 -5.81
CA PHE A 61 11.10 3.22 -6.27
C PHE A 61 11.10 3.06 -7.80
N SER A 62 11.09 4.13 -8.59
CA SER A 62 11.22 4.02 -10.04
C SER A 62 12.56 3.45 -10.49
N ASP A 63 13.59 3.54 -9.65
CA ASP A 63 14.88 2.91 -9.89
C ASP A 63 15.02 1.71 -8.93
N GLU A 64 14.82 0.49 -9.45
CA GLU A 64 15.03 -0.76 -8.69
C GLU A 64 16.43 -0.81 -8.07
N LYS A 65 17.40 -0.15 -8.72
CA LYS A 65 18.77 0.04 -8.22
C LYS A 65 18.84 0.96 -7.01
N SER A 66 18.09 2.07 -6.98
CA SER A 66 18.10 3.00 -5.83
C SER A 66 17.46 2.37 -4.59
N ILE A 67 16.41 1.57 -4.76
CA ILE A 67 15.84 0.80 -3.63
C ILE A 67 16.83 -0.24 -3.13
N LYS A 68 17.50 -0.96 -4.03
CA LYS A 68 18.58 -1.89 -3.65
C LYS A 68 19.72 -1.20 -2.91
N GLU A 69 20.20 -0.06 -3.39
CA GLU A 69 21.28 0.69 -2.72
C GLU A 69 20.85 1.25 -1.36
N LEU A 70 19.63 1.77 -1.23
CA LEU A 70 19.10 2.22 0.06
C LEU A 70 18.91 1.06 1.03
N LEU A 71 18.43 -0.09 0.53
CA LEU A 71 18.25 -1.30 1.31
C LEU A 71 19.59 -1.90 1.72
N ASP A 72 20.60 -1.92 0.85
CA ASP A 72 21.97 -2.36 1.14
C ASP A 72 22.68 -1.41 2.12
N ARG A 73 22.30 -0.13 2.16
CA ARG A 73 22.85 0.85 3.12
C ARG A 73 22.22 0.75 4.51
N ILE A 74 20.93 0.42 4.57
CA ILE A 74 20.17 0.24 5.82
C ILE A 74 20.37 -1.17 6.40
N PHE A 75 20.43 -2.18 5.53
CA PHE A 75 20.84 -3.54 5.84
C PHE A 75 22.21 -3.78 5.22
N PRO A 76 23.31 -3.35 5.89
CA PRO A 76 24.66 -3.63 5.42
C PRO A 76 24.78 -5.12 5.08
N PRO A 77 25.34 -5.46 3.90
CA PRO A 77 25.26 -6.79 3.34
C PRO A 77 25.83 -7.82 4.32
N GLY A 78 24.94 -8.65 4.86
CA GLY A 78 25.32 -9.93 5.41
C GLY A 78 25.91 -10.75 4.29
N ARG A 79 27.23 -10.94 4.34
CA ARG A 79 27.98 -11.86 3.46
C ARG A 79 27.44 -13.28 3.62
N PHE A 80 26.33 -13.59 2.98
CA PHE A 80 25.85 -14.95 2.82
C PHE A 80 26.27 -15.39 1.42
N ARG A 81 27.47 -15.96 1.42
CA ARG A 81 28.01 -16.82 0.37
C ARG A 81 27.21 -18.11 0.33
#